data_AF-X1V7U9-F1
#
_entry.id   AF-X1V7U9-F1
#
_cell.length_a   1.000
_cell.length_b   1.000
_cell.length_c   1.000
_cell.angle_alpha   90.00
_cell.angle_beta   90.00
_cell.angle_gamma   90.00
#
_symmetry.space_group_name_H-M   'P 1'
#
loop_
_entity.id
_entity.type
_entity.pdbx_description
1 polymer ?
#
loop_
_entity_poly.entity_id
_entity_poly.type
_entity_poly.pdbx_seq_one_letter_code
_entity_poly.pdbx_strand_id
1 'polypeptide(L)'
;ARQGFEVYLVEKDEELGGNLRNLHYTLEGVEVQPFLQKLISEVENEENIKVFRGHELKSFAGYVGNFRSTLVKVDSQDATPIELEHGIIVVATGGKSLKPAEYRYGESKKIVTQQELEDMIAANTLPKDVKQVAMIQCVGARNEERPYCSRICCGEALKNALKLKELNENTDVTVFYRDMRAYGFKEDYYLQAREKGVLFIRYEPERKPEVDLKGEDLSLTFYDSTIAMEGEINPDLLVLSTPVISEGNQELSQL
;
A
#
# COMPACT_ATOMS: atom_id res chain seq x y z
N ALA A 1 -7.27 -13.26 -23.65
CA ALA A 1 -7.95 -14.48 -23.23
C ALA A 1 -9.44 -14.49 -23.59
N ARG A 2 -10.36 -13.93 -22.80
CA ARG A 2 -11.83 -14.02 -23.05
C ARG A 2 -12.31 -13.52 -24.42
N GLN A 3 -11.55 -12.65 -25.08
CA GLN A 3 -11.83 -12.20 -26.46
C GLN A 3 -11.22 -13.13 -27.55
N GLY A 4 -10.67 -14.29 -27.17
CA GLY A 4 -10.05 -15.27 -28.07
C GLY A 4 -8.55 -15.07 -28.35
N PHE A 5 -7.88 -14.11 -27.69
CA PHE A 5 -6.44 -13.90 -27.87
C PHE A 5 -5.61 -14.72 -26.88
N GLU A 6 -4.55 -15.36 -27.38
CA GLU A 6 -3.48 -15.96 -26.59
C GLU A 6 -2.73 -14.88 -25.79
N VAL A 7 -2.39 -15.17 -24.54
CA VAL A 7 -1.75 -14.25 -23.60
C VAL A 7 -0.61 -14.96 -22.90
N TYR A 8 0.57 -14.33 -22.92
CA TYR A 8 1.67 -14.69 -22.04
C TYR A 8 1.63 -13.80 -20.80
N LEU A 9 1.42 -14.39 -19.63
CA LEU A 9 1.48 -13.70 -18.35
C LEU A 9 2.82 -14.02 -17.68
N VAL A 10 3.63 -13.00 -17.43
CA VAL A 10 4.96 -13.13 -16.83
C VAL A 10 4.93 -12.56 -15.43
N GLU A 11 5.30 -13.37 -14.44
CA GLU A 11 5.39 -13.01 -13.03
C GLU A 11 6.80 -13.36 -12.51
N LYS A 12 7.43 -12.39 -11.86
CA LYS A 12 8.79 -12.54 -11.32
C LYS A 12 8.79 -13.38 -10.05
N ASP A 13 7.71 -13.34 -9.29
CA ASP A 13 7.54 -14.17 -8.10
C ASP A 13 7.04 -15.58 -8.48
N GLU A 14 7.14 -16.53 -7.55
CA GLU A 14 6.59 -17.88 -7.73
C GLU A 14 5.05 -17.93 -7.56
N GLU A 15 4.44 -16.84 -7.11
CA GLU A 15 3.01 -16.73 -6.87
C GLU A 15 2.42 -15.49 -7.52
N LEU A 16 1.22 -15.63 -8.08
CA LEU A 16 0.45 -14.50 -8.61
C LEU A 16 -0.17 -13.67 -7.48
N GLY A 17 -0.52 -12.42 -7.82
CA GLY A 17 -1.40 -11.58 -6.99
C GLY A 17 -0.77 -10.27 -6.51
N GLY A 18 0.55 -10.14 -6.57
CA GLY A 18 1.25 -8.91 -6.21
C GLY A 18 0.85 -8.38 -4.83
N ASN A 19 0.63 -7.07 -4.72
CA ASN A 19 0.26 -6.42 -3.45
C ASN A 19 -1.12 -6.82 -2.92
N LEU A 20 -2.04 -7.34 -3.75
CA LEU A 20 -3.35 -7.76 -3.27
C LEU A 20 -3.24 -8.93 -2.29
N ARG A 21 -2.15 -9.70 -2.33
CA ARG A 21 -1.87 -10.75 -1.34
C ARG A 21 -1.82 -10.22 0.08
N ASN A 22 -1.42 -8.96 0.26
CA ASN A 22 -1.26 -8.33 1.57
C ASN A 22 -2.52 -7.56 2.00
N LEU A 23 -3.49 -7.34 1.11
CA LEU A 23 -4.73 -6.63 1.46
C LEU A 23 -5.79 -7.62 1.92
N HIS A 24 -6.47 -7.32 3.02
CA HIS A 24 -7.44 -8.22 3.64
C HIS A 24 -8.86 -7.75 3.39
N TYR A 25 -9.09 -6.44 3.44
CA TYR A 25 -10.41 -5.85 3.23
C TYR A 25 -10.31 -4.51 2.48
N THR A 26 -11.40 -4.16 1.80
CA THR A 26 -11.59 -2.87 1.12
C THR A 26 -12.21 -1.84 2.06
N LEU A 27 -12.26 -0.56 1.64
CA LEU A 27 -12.92 0.51 2.40
C LEU A 27 -14.43 0.25 2.54
N GLU A 28 -14.99 -0.42 1.55
CA GLU A 28 -16.38 -0.86 1.48
C GLU A 28 -16.67 -2.09 2.38
N GLY A 29 -15.64 -2.68 3.00
CA GLY A 29 -15.76 -3.84 3.88
C GLY A 29 -15.77 -5.19 3.17
N VAL A 30 -15.46 -5.22 1.87
CA VAL A 30 -15.37 -6.48 1.09
C VAL A 30 -14.03 -7.17 1.35
N GLU A 31 -14.07 -8.48 1.61
CA GLU A 31 -12.87 -9.32 1.75
C GLU A 31 -12.13 -9.47 0.41
N VAL A 32 -10.82 -9.24 0.44
CA VAL A 32 -9.98 -9.23 -0.78
C VAL A 32 -9.47 -10.63 -1.14
N GLN A 33 -9.17 -11.46 -0.14
CA GLN A 33 -8.53 -12.77 -0.36
C GLN A 33 -9.41 -13.74 -1.17
N PRO A 34 -10.73 -13.87 -0.93
CA PRO A 34 -11.59 -14.72 -1.76
C PRO A 34 -11.66 -14.26 -3.22
N PHE A 35 -11.69 -12.94 -3.44
CA PHE A 35 -11.66 -12.36 -4.78
C PHE A 35 -10.33 -12.68 -5.49
N LEU A 36 -9.20 -12.53 -4.80
CA LEU A 36 -7.88 -12.82 -5.34
C LEU A 36 -7.74 -14.31 -5.70
N GLN A 37 -8.12 -15.22 -4.81
CA GLN A 37 -8.07 -16.66 -5.06
C GLN A 37 -8.91 -17.06 -6.27
N LYS A 38 -10.13 -16.50 -6.38
CA LYS A 38 -10.98 -16.71 -7.55
C LYS A 38 -10.31 -16.22 -8.83
N LEU A 39 -9.73 -15.01 -8.81
CA LEU A 39 -9.06 -14.44 -9.98
C LEU A 39 -7.85 -15.26 -10.41
N ILE A 40 -7.01 -15.71 -9.46
CA ILE A 40 -5.87 -16.59 -9.73
C ILE A 40 -6.35 -17.88 -10.39
N SER A 41 -7.40 -18.50 -9.83
CA SER A 41 -7.98 -19.72 -10.40
C SER A 41 -8.53 -19.51 -11.82
N GLU A 42 -9.20 -18.38 -12.08
CA GLU A 42 -9.68 -18.04 -13.43
C GLU A 42 -8.53 -17.85 -14.42
N VAL A 43 -7.40 -17.30 -13.97
CA VAL A 43 -6.22 -17.08 -14.82
C VAL A 43 -5.47 -18.38 -15.09
N GLU A 44 -5.28 -19.22 -14.08
CA GLU A 44 -4.55 -20.49 -14.19
C GLU A 44 -5.30 -21.54 -15.03
N ASN A 45 -6.63 -21.52 -15.00
CA ASN A 45 -7.47 -22.50 -15.71
C ASN A 45 -7.94 -22.03 -17.09
N GLU A 46 -7.50 -20.85 -17.54
CA GLU A 46 -7.85 -20.33 -18.86
C GLU A 46 -6.84 -20.80 -19.91
N GLU A 47 -7.32 -21.59 -20.88
CA GLU A 47 -6.50 -22.22 -21.93
C GLU A 47 -5.70 -21.20 -22.77
N ASN A 48 -6.24 -20.00 -22.95
CA ASN A 48 -5.57 -18.94 -23.70
C ASN A 48 -4.54 -18.15 -22.89
N ILE A 49 -4.32 -18.46 -21.60
CA ILE A 49 -3.31 -17.81 -20.78
C ILE A 49 -2.21 -18.81 -20.44
N LYS A 50 -1.00 -18.51 -20.87
CA LYS A 50 0.19 -19.23 -20.44
C LYS A 50 0.95 -18.41 -19.42
N VAL A 51 1.00 -18.91 -18.19
CA VAL A 51 1.62 -18.25 -17.04
C VAL A 51 3.07 -18.69 -16.88
N PHE A 52 4.00 -17.74 -16.80
CA PHE A 52 5.41 -17.94 -16.50
C PHE A 52 5.73 -17.31 -15.13
N ARG A 53 5.85 -18.15 -14.10
CA ARG A 53 6.20 -17.75 -12.71
C ARG A 53 7.69 -17.84 -12.47
N GLY A 54 8.24 -17.01 -11.60
CA GLY A 54 9.68 -16.97 -11.35
C GLY A 54 10.47 -16.50 -12.57
N HIS A 55 9.83 -15.80 -13.52
CA HIS A 55 10.45 -15.33 -14.76
C HIS A 55 10.36 -13.82 -14.88
N GLU A 56 11.38 -13.23 -15.46
CA GLU A 56 11.40 -11.80 -15.80
C GLU A 56 11.76 -11.59 -17.26
N LEU A 57 11.35 -10.43 -17.78
CA LEU A 57 11.71 -9.99 -19.13
C LEU A 57 13.17 -9.50 -19.10
N LYS A 58 14.05 -10.18 -19.84
CA LYS A 58 15.46 -9.77 -19.98
C LYS A 58 15.68 -8.81 -21.14
N SER A 59 15.02 -9.07 -22.26
CA SER A 59 15.15 -8.24 -23.45
C SER A 59 13.92 -8.36 -24.32
N PHE A 60 13.70 -7.35 -25.14
CA PHE A 60 12.70 -7.37 -26.20
C PHE A 60 13.29 -6.71 -27.45
N ALA A 61 12.77 -7.10 -28.61
CA ALA A 61 13.09 -6.49 -29.88
C ALA A 61 11.85 -6.51 -30.79
N GLY A 62 11.88 -5.70 -31.84
CA GLY A 62 10.80 -5.64 -32.83
C GLY A 62 10.02 -4.34 -32.77
N TYR A 63 8.77 -4.39 -33.23
CA TYR A 63 7.87 -3.24 -33.32
C TYR A 63 6.42 -3.68 -33.11
N VAL A 64 5.51 -2.71 -33.01
CA VAL A 64 4.07 -2.97 -32.79
C VAL A 64 3.54 -4.01 -33.77
N GLY A 65 2.98 -5.10 -33.22
CA GLY A 65 2.45 -6.22 -33.99
C GLY A 65 3.47 -7.33 -34.31
N ASN A 66 4.76 -7.12 -34.02
CA ASN A 66 5.82 -8.10 -34.27
C ASN A 66 6.98 -7.91 -33.27
N PHE A 67 6.71 -8.21 -32.01
CA PHE A 67 7.70 -8.23 -30.94
C PHE A 67 8.21 -9.64 -30.69
N ARG A 68 9.45 -9.69 -30.23
CA ARG A 68 10.09 -10.88 -29.69
C ARG A 68 10.69 -10.56 -28.32
N SER A 69 10.27 -11.30 -27.30
CA SER A 69 10.69 -11.11 -25.92
C SER A 69 11.43 -12.34 -25.39
N THR A 70 12.51 -12.09 -24.67
CA THR A 70 13.31 -13.11 -23.99
C THR A 70 13.01 -13.08 -22.50
N LEU A 71 12.53 -14.20 -21.97
CA LEU A 71 12.35 -14.41 -20.55
C LEU A 71 13.50 -15.22 -19.95
N VAL A 72 13.87 -14.90 -18.72
CA VAL A 72 14.84 -15.67 -17.92
C VAL A 72 14.26 -15.99 -16.55
N LYS A 73 14.76 -17.06 -15.94
CA LYS A 73 14.37 -17.44 -14.58
C LYS A 73 15.13 -16.58 -13.57
N VAL A 74 14.41 -15.97 -12.64
CA VAL A 74 14.97 -15.02 -11.66
C VAL A 74 16.03 -15.70 -10.79
N ASP A 75 15.77 -16.92 -10.32
CA ASP A 75 16.65 -17.65 -9.40
C ASP A 75 17.69 -18.55 -10.09
N SER A 76 17.79 -18.55 -11.42
CA SER A 76 18.70 -19.45 -12.14
C SER A 76 19.20 -18.85 -13.44
N GLN A 77 20.43 -18.32 -13.41
CA GLN A 77 21.08 -17.74 -14.59
C GLN A 77 21.45 -18.78 -15.65
N ASP A 78 21.60 -20.05 -15.26
CA ASP A 78 21.90 -21.16 -16.18
C ASP A 78 20.64 -21.76 -16.83
N ALA A 79 19.45 -21.33 -16.41
CA ALA A 79 18.20 -21.77 -17.03
C ALA A 79 18.13 -21.30 -18.48
N THR A 80 17.66 -22.18 -19.36
CA THR A 80 17.52 -21.85 -20.78
C THR A 80 16.52 -20.71 -20.96
N PRO A 81 16.90 -19.60 -21.63
CA PRO A 81 15.98 -18.50 -21.90
C PRO A 81 14.80 -18.94 -22.77
N ILE A 82 13.64 -18.32 -22.53
CA ILE A 82 12.40 -18.60 -23.27
C ILE A 82 12.13 -17.43 -24.21
N GLU A 83 11.96 -17.72 -25.48
CA GLU A 83 11.64 -16.74 -26.52
C GLU A 83 10.13 -16.76 -26.79
N LEU A 84 9.52 -15.59 -26.77
CA LEU A 84 8.08 -15.40 -27.01
C LEU A 84 7.87 -14.39 -28.13
N GLU A 85 7.07 -14.76 -29.13
CA GLU A 85 6.61 -13.86 -30.18
C GLU A 85 5.21 -13.34 -29.83
N HIS A 86 5.01 -12.03 -29.89
CA HIS A 86 3.72 -11.41 -29.56
C HIS A 86 3.55 -10.06 -30.27
N GLY A 87 2.31 -9.57 -30.32
CA GLY A 87 2.01 -8.29 -30.99
C GLY A 87 1.95 -7.09 -30.06
N ILE A 88 1.67 -7.30 -28.77
CA ILE A 88 1.34 -6.25 -27.79
C ILE A 88 1.95 -6.61 -26.44
N ILE A 89 2.53 -5.59 -25.80
CA ILE A 89 3.02 -5.67 -24.41
C ILE A 89 2.11 -4.82 -23.53
N VAL A 90 1.70 -5.39 -22.40
CA VAL A 90 1.00 -4.66 -21.34
C VAL A 90 1.89 -4.66 -20.10
N VAL A 91 2.34 -3.48 -19.69
CA VAL A 91 3.18 -3.32 -18.49
C VAL A 91 2.29 -3.12 -17.27
N ALA A 92 2.31 -4.10 -16.36
CA ALA A 92 1.51 -4.12 -15.14
C ALA A 92 2.33 -4.57 -13.91
N THR A 93 3.59 -4.16 -13.82
CA THR A 93 4.55 -4.60 -12.79
C THR A 93 4.33 -4.01 -11.39
N GLY A 94 3.31 -3.15 -11.24
CA GLY A 94 2.89 -2.61 -9.95
C GLY A 94 3.91 -1.66 -9.32
N GLY A 95 4.00 -1.70 -7.99
CA GLY A 95 4.90 -0.90 -7.17
C GLY A 95 4.98 -1.47 -5.76
N LYS A 96 5.82 -0.88 -4.90
CA LYS A 96 6.01 -1.34 -3.52
C LYS A 96 5.70 -0.22 -2.54
N SER A 97 5.17 -0.56 -1.37
CA SER A 97 5.05 0.41 -0.29
C SER A 97 6.45 0.85 0.16
N LEU A 98 6.66 2.16 0.30
CA LEU A 98 7.88 2.71 0.84
C LEU A 98 8.03 2.28 2.30
N LYS A 99 9.20 1.73 2.66
CA LYS A 99 9.58 1.58 4.06
C LYS A 99 9.95 2.95 4.63
N PRO A 100 9.26 3.45 5.68
CA PRO A 100 9.55 4.77 6.22
C PRO A 100 10.99 4.85 6.78
N ALA A 101 11.65 5.98 6.54
CA ALA A 101 12.91 6.34 7.21
C ALA A 101 12.71 7.48 8.24
N GLU A 102 11.50 8.02 8.32
CA GLU A 102 11.10 9.08 9.25
C GLU A 102 10.34 8.47 10.45
N TYR A 103 10.11 9.28 11.49
CA TYR A 103 9.24 8.91 12.63
C TYR A 103 9.70 7.68 13.41
N ARG A 104 11.01 7.46 13.54
CA ARG A 104 11.59 6.37 14.36
C ARG A 104 11.13 4.96 13.94
N TYR A 105 10.66 4.79 12.70
CA TYR A 105 10.23 3.49 12.20
C TYR A 105 11.36 2.46 12.32
N GLY A 106 11.03 1.28 12.85
CA GLY A 106 12.00 0.22 13.15
C GLY A 106 12.66 0.31 14.54
N GLU A 107 12.53 1.43 15.25
CA GLU A 107 13.06 1.58 16.63
C GLU A 107 12.09 1.04 17.70
N SER A 108 10.79 0.97 17.40
CA SER A 108 9.75 0.45 18.30
C SER A 108 8.71 -0.39 17.56
N LYS A 109 8.24 -1.48 18.18
CA LYS A 109 7.14 -2.32 17.67
C LYS A 109 5.78 -1.62 17.70
N LYS A 110 5.67 -0.50 18.43
CA LYS A 110 4.47 0.35 18.48
C LYS A 110 4.37 1.28 17.25
N ILE A 111 5.38 1.28 16.37
CA ILE A 111 5.41 2.10 15.16
C ILE A 111 5.29 1.16 13.96
N VAL A 112 4.16 1.23 13.27
CA VAL A 112 3.80 0.35 12.16
C VAL A 112 3.36 1.16 10.95
N THR A 113 3.34 0.55 9.78
CA THR A 113 2.73 1.09 8.56
C THR A 113 1.24 0.75 8.51
N GLN A 114 0.48 1.41 7.62
CA GLN A 114 -0.94 1.05 7.40
C GLN A 114 -1.12 -0.42 7.01
N GLN A 115 -0.19 -0.96 6.21
CA GLN A 115 -0.20 -2.36 5.79
C GLN A 115 0.03 -3.31 6.97
N GLU A 116 1.04 -3.03 7.80
CA GLU A 116 1.32 -3.84 9.00
C GLU A 116 0.17 -3.77 10.01
N LEU A 117 -0.49 -2.62 10.18
CA LEU A 117 -1.71 -2.52 10.99
C LEU A 117 -2.82 -3.43 10.44
N GLU A 118 -3.03 -3.42 9.12
CA GLU A 118 -4.03 -4.27 8.50
C GLU A 118 -3.75 -5.75 8.72
N ASP A 119 -2.48 -6.16 8.58
CA ASP A 119 -2.03 -7.53 8.87
C ASP A 119 -2.26 -7.90 10.34
N MET A 120 -1.98 -6.99 11.27
CA MET A 120 -2.24 -7.20 12.71
C MET A 120 -3.73 -7.37 13.01
N ILE A 121 -4.59 -6.60 12.36
CA ILE A 121 -6.05 -6.71 12.49
C ILE A 121 -6.53 -8.05 11.92
N ALA A 122 -6.09 -8.40 10.72
CA ALA A 122 -6.50 -9.64 10.04
C ALA A 122 -6.03 -10.90 10.79
N ALA A 123 -4.83 -10.87 11.36
CA ALA A 123 -4.29 -11.95 12.17
C ALA A 123 -4.81 -11.96 13.62
N ASN A 124 -5.64 -10.99 14.02
CA ASN A 124 -6.13 -10.81 15.38
C ASN A 124 -4.99 -10.70 16.42
N THR A 125 -3.89 -10.04 16.03
CA THR A 125 -2.68 -9.81 16.86
C THR A 125 -2.54 -8.37 17.33
N LEU A 126 -3.47 -7.48 16.96
CA LEU A 126 -3.57 -6.14 17.53
C LEU A 126 -3.62 -6.21 19.06
N PRO A 127 -2.78 -5.47 19.80
CA PRO A 127 -2.80 -5.53 21.26
C PRO A 127 -4.19 -5.13 21.79
N LYS A 128 -4.72 -5.94 22.71
CA LYS A 128 -6.11 -5.80 23.20
C LYS A 128 -6.35 -4.51 23.99
N ASP A 129 -5.28 -3.89 24.46
CA ASP A 129 -5.25 -2.68 25.27
C ASP A 129 -4.93 -1.43 24.48
N VAL A 130 -4.87 -1.48 23.13
CA VAL A 130 -4.74 -0.28 22.30
C VAL A 130 -5.95 0.62 22.48
N LYS A 131 -5.74 1.74 23.18
CA LYS A 131 -6.75 2.78 23.43
C LYS A 131 -6.52 3.99 22.57
N GLN A 132 -5.26 4.37 22.30
CA GLN A 132 -4.92 5.56 21.52
C GLN A 132 -4.08 5.20 20.30
N VAL A 133 -4.60 5.50 19.11
CA VAL A 133 -3.94 5.30 17.82
C VAL A 133 -3.72 6.65 17.14
N ALA A 134 -2.47 6.94 16.80
CA ALA A 134 -2.13 8.08 15.96
C ALA A 134 -1.79 7.61 14.54
N MET A 135 -2.32 8.25 13.51
CA MET A 135 -1.99 7.97 12.11
C MET A 135 -1.37 9.21 11.46
N ILE A 136 -0.18 9.10 10.88
CA ILE A 136 0.47 10.21 10.17
C ILE A 136 0.36 9.98 8.67
N GLN A 137 -0.22 10.96 7.97
CA GLN A 137 -0.35 10.96 6.51
C GLN A 137 0.90 11.51 5.82
N CYS A 138 1.09 11.13 4.56
CA CYS A 138 2.15 11.63 3.67
C CYS A 138 3.59 11.33 4.16
N VAL A 139 3.79 10.22 4.89
CA VAL A 139 5.11 9.84 5.38
C VAL A 139 5.99 9.43 4.20
N GLY A 140 7.10 10.13 3.96
CA GLY A 140 7.96 9.91 2.80
C GLY A 140 7.37 10.35 1.45
N ALA A 141 6.28 11.14 1.42
CA ALA A 141 5.67 11.64 0.17
C ALA A 141 5.30 13.12 0.25
N ARG A 142 5.00 13.73 -0.90
CA ARG A 142 4.72 15.17 -1.06
C ARG A 142 5.84 16.04 -0.47
N ASN A 143 7.08 15.62 -0.70
CA ASN A 143 8.32 16.30 -0.33
C ASN A 143 9.18 16.55 -1.58
N GLU A 144 10.36 17.15 -1.43
CA GLU A 144 11.22 17.49 -2.58
C GLU A 144 11.65 16.27 -3.41
N GLU A 145 11.96 15.15 -2.74
CA GLU A 145 12.38 13.91 -3.41
C GLU A 145 11.21 13.21 -4.11
N ARG A 146 10.03 13.23 -3.50
CA ARG A 146 8.80 12.59 -3.97
C ARG A 146 7.65 13.62 -3.95
N PRO A 147 7.57 14.52 -4.95
CA PRO A 147 6.60 15.61 -4.97
C PRO A 147 5.16 15.16 -5.26
N TYR A 148 4.95 13.87 -5.53
CA TYR A 148 3.63 13.30 -5.84
C TYR A 148 2.87 12.87 -4.57
N CYS A 149 1.56 12.66 -4.75
CA CYS A 149 0.71 11.98 -3.78
C CYS A 149 0.37 10.59 -4.31
N SER A 150 0.49 9.55 -3.48
CA SER A 150 0.14 8.18 -3.86
C SER A 150 -1.35 7.90 -3.99
N ARG A 151 -2.22 8.87 -3.67
CA ARG A 151 -3.70 8.83 -3.78
C ARG A 151 -4.42 7.74 -2.98
N ILE A 152 -3.72 6.73 -2.47
CA ILE A 152 -4.30 5.60 -1.73
C ILE A 152 -4.23 5.79 -0.21
N CYS A 153 -3.16 6.43 0.30
CA CYS A 153 -2.83 6.47 1.73
C CYS A 153 -3.96 7.03 2.61
N CYS A 154 -4.63 8.10 2.16
CA CYS A 154 -5.78 8.66 2.91
C CYS A 154 -6.97 7.70 2.96
N GLY A 155 -7.21 6.95 1.88
CA GLY A 155 -8.28 5.95 1.85
C GLY A 155 -7.97 4.75 2.74
N GLU A 156 -6.72 4.30 2.76
CA GLU A 156 -6.24 3.24 3.66
C GLU A 156 -6.35 3.67 5.13
N ALA A 157 -5.98 4.92 5.45
CA ALA A 157 -6.12 5.45 6.79
C ALA A 157 -7.58 5.51 7.25
N LEU A 158 -8.49 5.95 6.38
CA LEU A 158 -9.94 5.93 6.67
C LEU A 158 -10.45 4.50 6.88
N LYS A 159 -10.05 3.57 6.00
CA LYS A 159 -10.41 2.16 6.09
C LYS A 159 -10.00 1.57 7.45
N ASN A 160 -8.74 1.74 7.82
CA ASN A 160 -8.20 1.17 9.05
C ASN A 160 -8.74 1.90 10.29
N ALA A 161 -8.96 3.21 10.24
CA ALA A 161 -9.58 3.97 11.33
C ALA A 161 -11.01 3.50 11.61
N LEU A 162 -11.81 3.30 10.56
CA LEU A 162 -13.16 2.75 10.66
C LEU A 162 -13.14 1.32 11.20
N LYS A 163 -12.18 0.49 10.76
CA LYS A 163 -12.05 -0.88 11.26
C LYS A 163 -11.67 -0.93 12.73
N LEU A 164 -10.78 -0.06 13.20
CA LEU A 164 -10.46 0.08 14.62
C LEU A 164 -11.70 0.44 15.44
N LYS A 165 -12.50 1.41 14.96
CA LYS A 165 -13.77 1.79 15.60
C LYS A 165 -14.83 0.69 15.58
N GLU A 166 -14.79 -0.22 14.59
CA GLU A 166 -15.66 -1.40 14.54
C GLU A 166 -15.25 -2.45 15.59
N LEU A 167 -13.94 -2.69 15.75
CA LEU A 167 -13.40 -3.63 16.74
C LEU A 167 -13.59 -3.13 18.17
N ASN A 168 -13.40 -1.83 18.40
CA ASN A 168 -13.62 -1.16 19.67
C ASN A 168 -13.98 0.31 19.45
N GLU A 169 -15.25 0.65 19.70
CA GLU A 169 -15.77 2.02 19.53
C GLU A 169 -15.04 3.06 20.40
N ASN A 170 -14.46 2.62 21.52
CA ASN A 170 -13.76 3.46 22.49
C ASN A 170 -12.27 3.67 22.16
N THR A 171 -11.74 3.08 21.09
CA THR A 171 -10.38 3.37 20.65
C THR A 171 -10.32 4.79 20.07
N ASP A 172 -9.54 5.67 20.68
CA ASP A 172 -9.27 7.02 20.20
C ASP A 172 -8.34 6.95 18.99
N VAL A 173 -8.82 7.47 17.85
CA VAL A 173 -8.04 7.51 16.60
C VAL A 173 -7.86 8.95 16.18
N THR A 174 -6.60 9.38 16.04
CA THR A 174 -6.23 10.72 15.58
C THR A 174 -5.42 10.62 14.30
N VAL A 175 -5.89 11.27 13.23
CA VAL A 175 -5.23 11.30 11.92
C VAL A 175 -4.60 12.67 11.71
N PHE A 176 -3.27 12.71 11.63
CA PHE A 176 -2.49 13.90 11.29
C PHE A 176 -2.31 13.99 9.78
N TYR A 177 -2.80 15.07 9.18
CA TYR A 177 -2.87 15.19 7.73
C TYR A 177 -2.57 16.61 7.22
N ARG A 178 -2.19 16.73 5.95
CA ARG A 178 -2.10 18.04 5.25
C ARG A 178 -3.42 18.39 4.57
N ASP A 179 -3.88 17.46 3.75
CA ASP A 179 -5.16 17.50 3.04
C ASP A 179 -5.75 16.08 3.04
N MET A 180 -7.01 15.92 3.45
CA MET A 180 -7.70 14.65 3.32
C MET A 180 -8.13 14.47 1.88
N ARG A 181 -7.62 13.41 1.23
CA ARG A 181 -7.84 13.13 -0.19
C ARG A 181 -8.84 11.99 -0.39
N ALA A 182 -10.05 12.20 0.13
CA ALA A 182 -11.16 11.25 0.06
C ALA A 182 -12.04 11.51 -1.19
N TYR A 183 -11.45 11.37 -2.38
CA TYR A 183 -12.14 11.73 -3.63
C TYR A 183 -13.37 10.86 -3.94
N GLY A 184 -14.39 11.48 -4.54
CA GLY A 184 -15.58 10.80 -5.03
C GLY A 184 -16.39 10.21 -3.89
N PHE A 185 -16.79 8.95 -4.01
CA PHE A 185 -17.57 8.23 -3.00
C PHE A 185 -16.81 8.00 -1.68
N LYS A 186 -15.49 8.29 -1.64
CA LYS A 186 -14.70 8.17 -0.40
C LYS A 186 -15.03 9.26 0.64
N GLU A 187 -15.65 10.36 0.22
CA GLU A 187 -16.03 11.44 1.14
C GLU A 187 -17.05 10.97 2.19
N ASP A 188 -17.96 10.07 1.81
CA ASP A 188 -18.94 9.49 2.74
C ASP A 188 -18.26 8.73 3.89
N TYR A 189 -17.17 8.01 3.58
CA TYR A 189 -16.37 7.32 4.59
C TYR A 189 -15.57 8.29 5.47
N TYR A 190 -15.15 9.43 4.92
CA TYR A 190 -14.52 10.47 5.72
C TYR A 190 -15.52 11.08 6.72
N LEU A 191 -16.75 11.38 6.26
CA LEU A 191 -17.84 11.82 7.13
C LEU A 191 -18.14 10.76 8.21
N GLN A 192 -18.31 9.51 7.81
CA GLN A 192 -18.57 8.40 8.73
C GLN A 192 -17.48 8.26 9.81
N ALA A 193 -16.20 8.39 9.42
CA ALA A 193 -15.09 8.33 10.38
C ALA A 193 -15.19 9.47 11.41
N ARG A 194 -15.52 10.69 10.96
CA ARG A 194 -15.73 11.84 11.86
C ARG A 194 -16.93 11.62 12.80
N GLU A 195 -18.04 11.09 12.30
CA GLU A 195 -19.21 10.76 13.11
C GLU A 195 -18.92 9.68 14.16
N LYS A 196 -18.01 8.75 13.87
CA LYS A 196 -17.49 7.76 14.82
C LYS A 196 -16.42 8.31 15.77
N GLY A 197 -16.18 9.62 15.77
CA GLY A 197 -15.26 10.30 16.68
C GLY A 197 -13.78 10.13 16.32
N VAL A 198 -13.44 9.83 15.06
CA VAL A 198 -12.06 9.93 14.58
C VAL A 198 -11.70 11.41 14.49
N LEU A 199 -10.59 11.79 15.14
CA LEU A 199 -10.08 13.15 15.12
C LEU A 199 -9.16 13.35 13.91
N PHE A 200 -9.26 14.51 13.28
CA PHE A 200 -8.44 14.87 12.13
C PHE A 200 -7.74 16.18 12.44
N ILE A 201 -6.41 16.14 12.57
CA ILE A 201 -5.61 17.29 12.91
C ILE A 201 -4.76 17.69 11.70
N ARG A 202 -4.97 18.92 11.24
CA ARG A 202 -4.26 19.44 10.07
C ARG A 202 -2.90 19.98 10.47
N TYR A 203 -1.84 19.46 9.86
CA TYR A 203 -0.47 19.93 10.01
C TYR A 203 0.04 20.62 8.73
N GLU A 204 0.99 21.54 8.90
CA GLU A 204 1.66 22.23 7.80
C GLU A 204 2.97 21.53 7.43
N PRO A 205 3.39 21.49 6.16
CA PRO A 205 4.63 20.82 5.74
C PRO A 205 5.87 21.27 6.52
N GLU A 206 5.91 22.54 6.90
CA GLU A 206 6.98 23.20 7.64
C GLU A 206 6.91 22.90 9.15
N ARG A 207 5.77 22.39 9.64
CA ARG A 207 5.51 21.99 11.02
C ARG A 207 4.85 20.61 11.05
N LYS A 208 5.60 19.59 10.63
CA LYS A 208 5.16 18.19 10.73
C LYS A 208 5.02 17.81 12.22
N PRO A 209 4.17 16.81 12.54
CA PRO A 209 4.26 16.15 13.84
C PRO A 209 5.67 15.63 14.07
N GLU A 210 6.11 15.59 15.32
CA GLU A 210 7.38 15.00 15.72
C GLU A 210 7.11 13.81 16.64
N VAL A 211 7.97 12.79 16.57
CA VAL A 211 7.80 11.55 17.32
C VAL A 211 9.09 11.24 18.06
N ASP A 212 8.96 11.00 19.35
CA ASP A 212 10.06 10.62 20.22
C ASP A 212 9.71 9.40 21.07
N LEU A 213 10.75 8.74 21.61
CA LEU A 213 10.64 7.58 22.47
C LEU A 213 11.07 7.93 23.89
N LYS A 214 10.11 7.97 24.82
CA LYS A 214 10.36 8.18 26.25
C LYS A 214 10.46 6.81 26.93
N GLY A 215 11.56 6.09 26.66
CA GLY A 215 11.69 4.68 27.04
C GLY A 215 10.91 3.78 26.06
N GLU A 216 9.93 3.04 26.56
CA GLU A 216 9.04 2.21 25.71
C GLU A 216 7.79 2.96 25.22
N ASP A 217 7.56 4.18 25.72
CA ASP A 217 6.38 4.97 25.41
C ASP A 217 6.62 5.94 24.26
N LEU A 218 5.62 6.05 23.40
CA LEU A 218 5.62 7.01 22.29
C LEU A 218 5.16 8.37 22.81
N SER A 219 5.83 9.43 22.37
CA SER A 219 5.38 10.81 22.52
C SER A 219 5.31 11.43 21.13
N LEU A 220 4.15 11.98 20.78
CA LEU A 220 3.91 12.67 19.52
C LEU A 220 3.50 14.10 19.82
N THR A 221 4.33 15.05 19.40
CA THR A 221 4.07 16.48 19.48
C THR A 221 3.63 17.02 18.12
N PHE A 222 2.75 18.00 18.13
CA PHE A 222 2.21 18.59 16.91
C PHE A 222 1.67 20.00 17.16
N TYR A 223 1.60 20.79 16.09
CA TYR A 223 0.93 22.08 16.10
C TYR A 223 -0.46 21.97 15.45
N ASP A 224 -1.52 22.33 16.16
CA ASP A 224 -2.87 22.44 15.59
C ASP A 224 -3.10 23.86 15.07
N SER A 225 -3.10 23.98 13.74
CA SER A 225 -3.34 25.24 13.03
C SER A 225 -4.75 25.82 13.25
N THR A 226 -5.72 25.01 13.68
CA THR A 226 -7.12 25.43 13.89
C THR A 226 -7.26 26.26 15.16
N ILE A 227 -6.54 25.87 16.22
CA ILE A 227 -6.58 26.52 17.54
C ILE A 227 -5.28 27.29 17.85
N ALA A 228 -4.28 27.23 16.97
CA ALA A 228 -2.98 27.87 17.08
C ALA A 228 -2.19 27.46 18.34
N MET A 229 -2.23 26.18 18.70
CA MET A 229 -1.57 25.64 19.90
C MET A 229 -0.71 24.42 19.59
N GLU A 230 0.35 24.25 20.38
CA GLU A 230 1.11 23.00 20.45
C GLU A 230 0.33 21.98 21.30
N GLY A 231 0.33 20.73 20.86
CA GLY A 231 -0.25 19.59 21.55
C GLY A 231 0.74 18.45 21.67
N GLU A 232 0.50 17.58 22.65
CA GLU A 232 1.24 16.33 22.85
C GLU A 232 0.22 15.21 23.12
N ILE A 233 0.39 14.07 22.44
CA ILE A 233 -0.32 12.83 22.73
C ILE A 233 0.69 11.69 22.88
N ASN A 234 0.31 10.65 23.62
CA ASN A 234 1.15 9.48 23.88
C ASN A 234 0.45 8.23 23.34
N PRO A 235 0.48 7.99 22.02
CA PRO A 235 -0.28 6.91 21.41
C PRO A 235 0.27 5.54 21.83
N ASP A 236 -0.64 4.58 22.03
CA ASP A 236 -0.27 3.16 22.21
C ASP A 236 0.26 2.57 20.91
N LEU A 237 -0.22 3.08 19.77
CA LEU A 237 0.19 2.68 18.43
C LEU A 237 0.30 3.90 17.49
N LEU A 238 1.44 4.02 16.83
CA LEU A 238 1.67 4.99 15.76
C LEU A 238 1.64 4.28 14.40
N VAL A 239 0.83 4.81 13.48
CA VAL A 239 0.60 4.22 12.16
C VAL A 239 1.04 5.18 11.07
N LEU A 240 1.99 4.76 10.25
CA LEU A 240 2.60 5.57 9.20
C LEU A 240 1.96 5.25 7.84
N SER A 241 1.42 6.27 7.18
CA SER A 241 0.79 6.11 5.87
C SER A 241 1.79 6.47 4.77
N THR A 242 2.43 5.45 4.20
CA THR A 242 3.52 5.58 3.23
C THR A 242 3.03 5.49 1.78
N PRO A 243 3.78 6.10 0.83
CA PRO A 243 3.46 6.02 -0.58
C PRO A 243 3.76 4.64 -1.18
N VAL A 244 3.19 4.40 -2.36
CA VAL A 244 3.70 3.38 -3.28
C VAL A 244 4.79 4.00 -4.14
N ILE A 245 5.92 3.33 -4.23
CA ILE A 245 7.07 3.67 -5.06
C ILE A 245 7.20 2.69 -6.21
N SER A 246 7.72 3.15 -7.34
CA SER A 246 8.09 2.29 -8.46
C SER A 246 9.29 1.43 -8.09
N GLU A 247 9.33 0.19 -8.56
CA GLU A 247 10.46 -0.71 -8.39
C GLU A 247 11.17 -0.93 -9.73
N GLY A 248 12.45 -0.60 -9.84
CA GLY A 248 13.38 -1.18 -10.83
C GLY A 248 12.98 -1.19 -12.32
N ASN A 249 12.03 -0.37 -12.78
CA ASN A 249 11.43 -0.51 -14.11
C ASN A 249 12.18 0.25 -15.22
N GLN A 250 13.47 0.59 -15.06
CA GLN A 250 14.18 1.38 -16.08
C GLN A 250 14.26 0.66 -17.42
N GLU A 251 14.58 -0.63 -17.43
CA GLU A 251 14.63 -1.41 -18.68
C GLU A 251 13.24 -1.53 -19.32
N LEU A 252 12.20 -1.77 -18.51
CA LEU A 252 10.81 -1.78 -18.98
C LEU A 252 10.34 -0.41 -19.48
N SER A 253 10.92 0.69 -19.00
CA SER A 253 10.56 2.04 -19.46
C SER A 253 11.07 2.35 -20.89
N GLN A 254 11.96 1.52 -21.43
CA GLN A 254 12.50 1.66 -22.78
C GLN A 254 11.70 0.88 -23.84
N LEU A 255 10.64 0.16 -23.43
CA LEU A 255 9.67 -0.54 -24.28
C LEU A 255 8.97 0.37 -25.30
#